data_AF-A0A959WYC5-F1
#
_entry.id   AF-A0A959WYC5-F1
#
_cell.length_a   1.000
_cell.length_b   1.000
_cell.length_c   1.000
_cell.angle_alpha   90.00
_cell.angle_beta   90.00
_cell.angle_gamma   90.00
#
_symmetry.space_group_name_H-M   'P 1'
#
loop_
_entity.id
_entity.type
_entity.pdbx_description
1 polymer ?
#
loop_
_entity_poly.entity_id
_entity_poly.type
_entity_poly.pdbx_seq_one_letter_code
_entity_poly.pdbx_strand_id
1 'polypeptide(L)'
;MPPTQTGPARWVAEIWIDPEWYRLQQAPEQLPSPGQPIITGLRKPRMVIGRTSGKAHPDLDCLTDTGVSRQQAALTTDGIRWFVEDLGSSNGTYVGRVDQPLPIEPIARRTELGYHDRIYVGSWTRIVVRPALAQETEL
;
A
#
# COMPACT_ATOMS: atom_id res chain seq x y z
N MET A 1 -2.56 -15.78 -19.04
CA MET A 1 -3.52 -14.89 -18.35
C MET A 1 -3.58 -15.32 -16.89
N PRO A 2 -3.29 -14.45 -15.90
CA PRO A 2 -3.52 -14.82 -14.51
C PRO A 2 -5.03 -15.00 -14.29
N PRO A 3 -5.46 -15.88 -13.36
CA PRO A 3 -6.88 -16.09 -13.11
C PRO A 3 -7.53 -14.78 -12.66
N THR A 4 -8.53 -14.34 -13.42
CA THR A 4 -9.43 -13.26 -13.04
C THR A 4 -10.18 -13.71 -11.81
N GLN A 5 -9.69 -13.34 -10.62
CA GLN A 5 -10.37 -13.65 -9.36
C GLN A 5 -11.75 -13.02 -9.41
N THR A 6 -12.77 -13.85 -9.59
CA THR A 6 -14.12 -13.43 -9.95
C THR A 6 -14.95 -13.45 -8.67
N GLY A 7 -15.16 -12.26 -8.10
CA GLY A 7 -15.98 -12.07 -6.92
C GLY A 7 -15.94 -10.62 -6.44
N PRO A 8 -16.99 -10.16 -5.73
CA PRO A 8 -17.07 -8.81 -5.20
C PRO A 8 -15.91 -8.52 -4.23
N ALA A 9 -15.09 -7.51 -4.51
CA ALA A 9 -14.10 -7.01 -3.55
C ALA A 9 -14.82 -6.41 -2.35
N ARG A 10 -14.59 -6.96 -1.15
CA ARG A 10 -15.16 -6.41 0.10
C ARG A 10 -14.32 -5.28 0.69
N TRP A 11 -13.05 -5.26 0.33
CA TRP A 11 -12.06 -4.30 0.77
C TRP A 11 -11.30 -3.80 -0.45
N VAL A 12 -10.82 -2.57 -0.39
CA VAL A 12 -9.95 -1.96 -1.40
C VAL A 12 -8.74 -1.36 -0.72
N ALA A 13 -7.62 -1.34 -1.44
CA ALA A 13 -6.49 -0.50 -1.11
C ALA A 13 -6.47 0.70 -2.05
N GLU A 14 -6.41 1.89 -1.47
CA GLU A 14 -6.18 3.12 -2.19
C GLU A 14 -4.71 3.50 -2.10
N ILE A 15 -4.05 3.60 -3.24
CA ILE A 15 -2.66 3.99 -3.36
C ILE A 15 -2.62 5.46 -3.78
N TRP A 16 -2.05 6.29 -2.93
CA TRP A 16 -1.95 7.73 -3.06
C TRP A 16 -0.47 8.15 -3.20
N ILE A 17 -0.25 9.23 -3.93
CA ILE A 17 0.99 10.01 -3.85
C ILE A 17 0.79 11.04 -2.72
N ASP A 18 1.62 10.97 -1.68
CA ASP A 18 1.55 11.85 -0.51
C ASP A 18 2.73 12.85 -0.49
N PRO A 19 2.47 14.15 -0.75
CA PRO A 19 3.51 15.18 -0.73
C PRO A 19 4.14 15.40 0.64
N GLU A 20 3.45 15.08 1.73
CA GLU A 20 3.98 15.23 3.09
C GLU A 20 4.97 14.12 3.39
N TRP A 21 4.63 12.88 3.02
CA TRP A 21 5.55 11.76 3.10
C TRP A 21 6.79 12.00 2.26
N TYR A 22 6.62 12.49 1.03
CA TYR A 22 7.73 12.87 0.15
C TYR A 22 8.69 13.88 0.78
N ARG A 23 8.16 14.94 1.40
CA ARG A 23 8.97 15.95 2.10
C ARG A 23 9.80 15.32 3.22
N LEU A 24 9.26 14.33 3.93
CA LEU A 24 9.97 13.65 5.01
C LEU A 24 11.09 12.74 4.48
N GLN A 25 10.86 12.04 3.37
CA GLN A 25 11.84 11.12 2.78
C GLN A 25 13.03 11.84 2.13
N GLN A 26 12.91 13.13 1.80
CA GLN A 26 13.95 13.92 1.12
C GLN A 26 14.50 13.22 -0.13
N ALA A 27 13.61 12.49 -0.84
CA ALA A 27 14.01 11.74 -2.01
C ALA A 27 14.54 12.68 -3.12
N PRO A 28 15.58 12.27 -3.86
CA PRO A 28 16.16 13.10 -4.92
C PRO A 28 15.28 13.17 -6.18
N GLU A 29 14.32 12.25 -6.31
CA GLU A 29 13.42 12.16 -7.45
C GLU A 29 12.29 13.19 -7.37
N GLN A 30 11.93 13.77 -8.52
CA GLN A 30 10.82 14.70 -8.59
C GLN A 30 9.50 14.01 -8.26
N LEU A 31 8.77 14.54 -7.29
CA LEU A 31 7.43 14.08 -6.93
C LEU A 31 6.53 14.06 -8.17
N PRO A 32 5.96 12.90 -8.56
CA PRO A 32 4.95 12.85 -9.61
C PRO A 32 3.72 13.65 -9.23
N SER A 33 2.95 14.10 -10.23
CA SER A 33 1.69 14.82 -9.97
C SER A 33 0.77 13.97 -9.09
N PRO A 34 0.31 14.47 -7.93
CA PRO A 34 -0.66 13.78 -7.10
C PRO A 34 -2.02 13.80 -7.82
N GLY A 35 -2.23 12.78 -8.66
CA GLY A 35 -3.48 12.55 -9.36
C GLY A 35 -4.54 11.90 -8.47
N GLN A 36 -5.48 11.20 -9.11
CA GLN A 36 -6.44 10.36 -8.40
C GLN A 36 -5.73 9.13 -7.78
N PRO A 37 -6.23 8.61 -6.65
CA PRO A 37 -5.70 7.38 -6.09
C PRO A 37 -5.94 6.21 -7.03
N ILE A 38 -5.01 5.26 -7.02
CA ILE A 38 -5.22 3.97 -7.65
C ILE A 38 -5.96 3.10 -6.64
N ILE A 39 -7.14 2.63 -7.01
CA ILE A 39 -7.96 1.78 -6.16
C ILE A 39 -7.83 0.35 -6.65
N THR A 40 -7.40 -0.55 -5.78
CA THR A 40 -7.23 -1.98 -6.10
C THR A 40 -8.05 -2.84 -5.15
N GLY A 41 -8.87 -3.72 -5.70
CA GLY A 41 -9.69 -4.65 -4.93
C GLY A 41 -8.85 -5.67 -4.18
N LEU A 42 -9.08 -5.77 -2.87
CA LEU A 42 -8.41 -6.75 -2.02
C LEU A 42 -9.16 -8.09 -2.04
N ARG A 43 -8.82 -8.95 -2.99
CA ARG A 43 -9.54 -10.21 -3.28
C ARG A 43 -8.88 -11.46 -2.70
N LYS A 44 -7.61 -11.38 -2.29
CA LYS A 44 -6.83 -12.50 -1.73
C LYS A 44 -6.65 -12.33 -0.22
N PRO A 45 -6.51 -13.44 0.55
CA PRO A 45 -6.17 -13.36 1.97
C PRO A 45 -4.76 -12.80 2.23
N ARG A 46 -3.89 -12.83 1.21
CA ARG A 46 -2.56 -12.23 1.22
C ARG A 46 -2.33 -11.49 -0.09
N MET A 47 -1.89 -10.24 0.00
CA MET A 47 -1.55 -9.39 -1.14
C MET A 47 -0.19 -8.75 -0.92
N VAL A 48 0.66 -8.79 -1.94
CA VAL A 48 2.01 -8.22 -1.89
C VAL A 48 1.98 -6.78 -2.39
N ILE A 49 2.47 -5.86 -1.56
CA ILE A 49 2.83 -4.50 -1.93
C ILE A 49 4.25 -4.52 -2.49
N GLY A 50 4.45 -3.86 -3.61
CA GLY A 50 5.78 -3.67 -4.16
C GLY A 50 5.76 -2.83 -5.41
N ARG A 51 6.83 -2.96 -6.18
CA ARG A 51 6.98 -2.32 -7.48
C ARG A 51 7.18 -3.35 -8.58
N THR A 52 6.45 -3.23 -9.68
CA THR A 52 6.67 -4.07 -10.87
C THR A 52 8.13 -3.98 -11.35
N SER A 53 8.74 -5.14 -11.61
CA SER A 53 10.10 -5.23 -12.15
C SER A 53 10.22 -6.40 -13.12
N GLY A 54 10.36 -6.10 -14.41
CA GLY A 54 10.46 -7.12 -15.45
C GLY A 54 9.19 -7.97 -15.53
N LYS A 55 9.30 -9.26 -15.16
CA LYS A 55 8.18 -10.22 -15.19
C LYS A 55 7.46 -10.38 -13.86
N ALA A 56 7.95 -9.75 -12.78
CA ALA A 56 7.35 -9.84 -11.46
C ALA A 56 6.38 -8.67 -11.26
N HIS A 57 5.12 -8.99 -10.98
CA HIS A 57 4.05 -8.04 -10.72
C HIS A 57 3.52 -8.25 -9.29
N PRO A 58 3.65 -7.25 -8.40
CA PRO A 58 3.01 -7.30 -7.08
C PRO A 58 1.48 -7.21 -7.22
N ASP A 59 0.76 -7.58 -6.17
CA ASP A 59 -0.71 -7.44 -6.14
C ASP A 59 -1.12 -5.97 -5.99
N LEU A 60 -0.33 -5.19 -5.25
CA LEU A 60 -0.45 -3.74 -5.11
C LEU A 60 0.81 -3.10 -5.66
N ASP A 61 0.72 -2.61 -6.90
CA ASP A 61 1.83 -2.00 -7.61
C ASP A 61 1.93 -0.51 -7.29
N CYS A 62 3.04 -0.12 -6.67
CA CYS A 62 3.37 1.27 -6.36
C CYS A 62 4.02 1.99 -7.56
N LEU A 63 4.03 1.34 -8.73
CA LEU A 63 4.37 1.89 -10.04
C LEU A 63 5.71 2.63 -10.07
N THR A 64 5.65 3.96 -10.07
CA THR A 64 6.77 4.86 -10.35
C THR A 64 7.62 5.17 -9.13
N ASP A 65 7.19 4.79 -7.92
CA ASP A 65 7.96 5.03 -6.70
C ASP A 65 9.18 4.11 -6.64
N THR A 66 10.32 4.63 -7.09
CA THR A 66 11.58 3.86 -7.13
C THR A 66 12.10 3.52 -5.73
N GLY A 67 11.67 4.26 -4.70
CA GLY A 67 11.95 3.98 -3.30
C GLY A 67 11.19 2.76 -2.77
N VAL A 68 10.18 2.27 -3.50
CA VAL A 68 9.48 1.03 -3.16
C VAL A 68 10.26 -0.18 -3.69
N SER A 69 10.50 -1.12 -2.78
CA SER A 69 11.12 -2.40 -3.08
C SER A 69 10.20 -3.29 -3.93
N ARG A 70 10.78 -4.18 -4.73
CA ARG A 70 9.99 -5.12 -5.57
C ARG A 70 9.07 -6.00 -4.74
N GLN A 71 9.53 -6.37 -3.55
CA GLN A 71 8.74 -6.98 -2.47
C GLN A 71 8.91 -6.08 -1.25
N GLN A 72 7.96 -5.19 -1.03
CA GLN A 72 8.03 -4.17 0.01
C GLN A 72 7.40 -4.69 1.30
N ALA A 73 6.11 -5.02 1.22
CA ALA A 73 5.33 -5.45 2.36
C ALA A 73 4.26 -6.44 1.90
N ALA A 74 3.72 -7.22 2.83
CA ALA A 74 2.55 -8.03 2.62
C ALA A 74 1.38 -7.53 3.45
N LEU A 75 0.24 -7.36 2.78
CA LEU A 75 -1.06 -7.27 3.43
C LEU A 75 -1.60 -8.68 3.64
N THR A 76 -2.07 -8.96 4.85
CA THR A 76 -2.73 -10.22 5.20
C THR A 76 -4.01 -9.94 5.94
N THR A 77 -5.02 -10.79 5.78
CA THR A 77 -6.30 -10.66 6.49
C THR A 77 -6.70 -11.95 7.18
N ASP A 78 -7.38 -11.83 8.31
CA ASP A 78 -8.09 -12.92 8.98
C ASP A 78 -9.57 -13.04 8.52
N GLY A 79 -9.98 -12.21 7.55
CA GLY A 79 -11.35 -12.10 7.04
C GLY A 79 -12.15 -10.94 7.64
N ILE A 80 -11.70 -10.35 8.75
CA ILE A 80 -12.37 -9.24 9.44
C ILE A 80 -11.48 -8.00 9.41
N ARG A 81 -10.18 -8.16 9.63
CA ARG A 81 -9.19 -7.07 9.72
C ARG A 81 -8.02 -7.34 8.79
N TRP A 82 -7.28 -6.27 8.50
CA TRP A 82 -6.07 -6.33 7.70
C TRP A 82 -4.85 -6.07 8.57
N PHE A 83 -3.74 -6.67 8.17
CA PHE A 83 -2.45 -6.54 8.83
C PHE A 83 -1.40 -6.29 7.76
N VAL A 84 -0.39 -5.47 8.07
CA VAL A 84 0.77 -5.24 7.23
C VAL A 84 2.01 -5.82 7.88
N GLU A 85 2.88 -6.41 7.07
CA GLU A 85 4.17 -6.95 7.47
C GLU A 85 5.22 -6.53 6.44
N ASP A 86 6.35 -5.99 6.91
CA ASP A 86 7.48 -5.67 6.04
C ASP A 86 8.17 -6.96 5.55
N LEU A 87 8.54 -7.01 4.27
CA LEU A 87 9.18 -8.19 3.65
C LEU A 87 10.71 -8.06 3.55
N GLY A 88 11.34 -7.29 4.44
CA GLY A 88 12.75 -6.96 4.38
C GLY A 88 13.02 -5.87 3.34
N SER A 89 12.16 -4.85 3.30
CA SER A 89 12.28 -3.75 2.36
C SER A 89 13.49 -2.86 2.65
N SER A 90 14.02 -2.19 1.63
CA SER A 90 15.22 -1.35 1.80
C SER A 90 14.95 -0.05 2.58
N ASN A 91 13.79 0.57 2.38
CA ASN A 91 13.44 1.85 3.01
C ASN A 91 12.55 1.69 4.24
N GLY A 92 12.16 0.45 4.57
CA GLY A 92 11.21 0.14 5.64
C GLY A 92 9.75 0.38 5.23
N THR A 93 8.85 -0.18 6.02
CA THR A 93 7.40 0.04 5.91
C THR A 93 6.92 0.71 7.18
N TYR A 94 6.13 1.78 7.04
CA TYR A 94 5.70 2.59 8.17
C TYR A 94 4.17 2.56 8.26
N VAL A 95 3.64 2.64 9.47
CA VAL A 95 2.21 2.75 9.73
C VAL A 95 1.98 3.96 10.60
N GLY A 96 1.13 4.88 10.12
CA GLY A 96 0.75 6.09 10.84
C GLY A 96 -0.77 6.26 10.88
N ARG A 97 -1.25 7.15 11.74
CA ARG A 97 -2.68 7.50 11.84
C ARG A 97 -2.93 8.86 11.22
N VAL A 98 -4.12 9.05 10.62
CA VAL A 98 -4.50 10.32 9.98
C VAL A 98 -4.45 11.54 10.92
N ASP A 99 -4.68 11.34 12.21
CA ASP A 99 -4.77 12.37 13.24
C ASP A 99 -3.48 12.53 14.05
N GLN A 100 -2.39 11.87 13.64
CA GLN A 100 -1.10 11.88 14.31
C GLN A 100 0.00 12.38 13.37
N PRO A 101 1.15 12.83 13.90
CA PRO A 101 2.32 13.12 13.09
C PRO A 101 2.72 11.90 12.23
N LEU A 102 3.37 12.17 11.09
CA LEU A 102 3.90 11.10 10.24
C LEU A 102 4.86 10.19 11.04
N PRO A 103 4.79 8.86 10.82
CA PRO A 103 5.64 7.92 11.51
C PRO A 103 7.11 8.13 11.10
N ILE A 104 8.01 8.10 12.07
CA ILE A 104 9.46 8.24 11.86
C ILE A 104 10.22 6.91 12.02
N GLU A 105 9.56 5.88 12.54
CA GLU A 105 10.13 4.55 12.73
C GLU A 105 9.33 3.53 11.91
N PRO A 106 10.00 2.58 11.22
CA PRO A 106 9.31 1.53 10.50
C PRO A 106 8.70 0.51 11.47
N ILE A 107 7.72 -0.25 10.99
CA ILE A 107 7.14 -1.34 11.77
C ILE A 107 8.19 -2.42 12.03
N ALA A 108 8.32 -2.86 13.28
CA ALA A 108 9.25 -3.92 13.66
C ALA A 108 8.68 -5.34 13.43
N ARG A 109 7.36 -5.46 13.29
CA ARG A 109 6.64 -6.74 13.15
C ARG A 109 5.32 -6.52 12.43
N ARG A 110 4.66 -7.63 12.10
CA ARG A 110 3.27 -7.63 11.64
C ARG A 110 2.40 -6.74 12.52
N THR A 111 1.79 -5.73 11.91
CA THR A 111 1.01 -4.69 12.57
C THR A 111 -0.42 -4.70 12.04
N GLU A 112 -1.40 -4.65 12.95
CA GLU A 112 -2.82 -4.55 12.59
C GLU A 112 -3.15 -3.16 12.03
N LEU A 113 -3.98 -3.11 10.99
CA LEU A 113 -4.45 -1.88 10.38
C LEU A 113 -5.86 -1.55 10.86
N GLY A 114 -5.97 -0.43 11.56
CA GLY A 114 -7.23 0.23 11.85
C GLY A 114 -7.80 0.99 10.65
N TYR A 115 -9.06 1.41 10.76
CA TYR A 115 -9.77 2.15 9.72
C TYR A 115 -9.13 3.51 9.35
N HIS A 116 -8.38 4.08 10.30
CA HIS A 116 -7.72 5.39 10.18
C HIS A 116 -6.21 5.29 9.97
N ASP A 117 -5.69 4.06 9.87
CA ASP A 117 -4.28 3.81 9.67
C ASP A 117 -3.92 3.94 8.19
N ARG A 118 -2.73 4.45 7.95
CA ARG A 118 -2.14 4.69 6.63
C ARG A 118 -0.79 4.00 6.61
N ILE A 119 -0.53 3.27 5.54
CA ILE A 119 0.74 2.62 5.30
C ILE A 119 1.57 3.57 4.46
N TYR A 120 2.82 3.81 4.82
CA TYR A 120 3.75 4.63 4.06
C TYR A 120 4.94 3.78 3.65
N VAL A 121 5.28 3.84 2.37
CA VAL A 121 6.38 3.07 1.77
C VAL A 121 7.05 3.91 0.69
N GLY A 122 8.31 3.60 0.42
CA GLY A 122 9.10 4.29 -0.59
C GLY A 122 9.18 5.79 -0.36
N SER A 123 9.29 6.53 -1.46
CA SER A 123 9.58 7.96 -1.44
C SER A 123 8.32 8.81 -1.28
N TRP A 124 7.15 8.38 -1.76
CA TRP A 124 5.92 9.17 -1.73
C TRP A 124 4.64 8.35 -1.61
N THR A 125 4.75 7.03 -1.56
CA THR A 125 3.58 6.16 -1.63
C THR A 125 2.90 6.03 -0.27
N ARG A 126 1.60 6.32 -0.26
CA ARG A 126 0.71 6.11 0.88
C ARG A 126 -0.43 5.18 0.50
N ILE A 127 -0.68 4.16 1.30
CA ILE A 127 -1.74 3.19 1.07
C ILE A 127 -2.76 3.24 2.21
N VAL A 128 -4.05 3.24 1.86
CA VAL A 128 -5.17 3.16 2.80
C VAL A 128 -5.98 1.92 2.49
N VAL A 129 -6.25 1.10 3.51
CA VAL A 129 -7.11 -0.08 3.39
C VAL A 129 -8.48 0.22 3.97
N ARG A 130 -9.54 0.07 3.18
CA ARG A 130 -10.91 0.35 3.62
C ARG A 130 -11.93 -0.60 2.99
N PRO A 131 -13.15 -0.71 3.54
CA PRO A 131 -14.23 -1.43 2.89
C PRO A 131 -14.49 -0.85 1.48
N ALA A 132 -14.81 -1.74 0.54
CA ALA A 132 -15.19 -1.36 -0.81
C ALA A 132 -16.56 -0.67 -0.79
N LEU A 133 -16.71 0.41 -1.55
CA LEU A 133 -18.02 0.99 -1.84
C LEU A 133 -18.75 0.10 -2.85
N ALA A 134 -20.08 0.22 -2.92
CA ALA A 134 -20.90 -0.59 -3.82
C ALA A 134 -20.40 -0.56 -5.29
N GLN A 135 -19.91 0.59 -5.74
CA GLN A 135 -19.37 0.81 -7.09
C GLN A 135 -17.99 0.18 -7.32
N GLU A 136 -17.24 -0.10 -6.26
CA GLU A 136 -15.86 -0.62 -6.31
C GLU A 136 -15.78 -2.13 -6.14
N THR A 137 -16.93 -2.74 -5.84
CA THR A 137 -17.10 -4.16 -5.65
C THR A 137 -16.60 -4.98 -6.86
N GLU A 138 -16.61 -4.40 -8.06
CA GLU A 138 -16.18 -5.06 -9.30
C GLU A 138 -14.69 -4.83 -9.66
N LEU A 139 -13.93 -4.05 -8.87
CA LEU A 139 -12.50 -3.73 -9.07
C LEU A 139 -11.53 -4.84 -8.67
#